data_AF-A0A0F3GKA0-F1
#
_entry.id   AF-A0A0F3GKA0-F1
#
_cell.length_a   1.000
_cell.length_b   1.000
_cell.length_c   1.000
_cell.angle_alpha   90.00
_cell.angle_beta   90.00
_cell.angle_gamma   90.00
#
_symmetry.space_group_name_H-M   'P 1'
#
loop_
_entity.id
_entity.type
_entity.pdbx_description
1 polymer ?
#
loop_
_entity_poly.entity_id
_entity_poly.type
_entity_poly.pdbx_seq_one_letter_code
_entity_poly.pdbx_strand_id
1 'polypeptide(L)'
;MNRIKLGTCTRDELGFTLVELLIVIAIIGILTAIAVPAFLGQREKSKVRAVEAGAKGAVADLQGYLDSYAAGDPYIVLIKPFMTATGTQGCYEASNATATGRTCMTVFNKVRAGTYAAYPGGMTDLINYFVNHNTNKGDKSPFTGEQLFVTTHTTEGEIFLTPTGNSSINITAYATDTTSPIFSQIVTVR
;
A
#
# COMPACT_ATOMS: atom_id res chain seq x y z
N MET A 1 58.94 -26.77 41.89
CA MET A 1 57.55 -26.36 41.54
C MET A 1 57.46 -24.84 41.48
N ASN A 2 57.19 -24.29 40.30
CA ASN A 2 57.06 -22.84 40.08
C ASN A 2 55.58 -22.44 40.29
N ARG A 3 55.28 -21.48 41.18
CA ARG A 3 53.90 -21.02 41.42
C ARG A 3 53.59 -19.81 40.52
N ILE A 4 52.65 -19.99 39.60
CA ILE A 4 52.07 -18.91 38.78
C ILE A 4 51.22 -18.02 39.71
N LYS A 5 51.59 -16.74 39.86
CA LYS A 5 50.75 -15.75 40.56
C LYS A 5 49.68 -15.24 39.59
N LEU A 6 48.40 -15.51 39.88
CA LEU A 6 47.26 -14.87 39.22
C LEU A 6 47.22 -13.40 39.64
N GLY A 7 47.41 -12.48 38.70
CA GLY A 7 47.19 -11.05 38.93
C GLY A 7 45.69 -10.79 39.10
N THR A 8 45.29 -10.29 40.28
CA THR A 8 43.93 -9.79 40.53
C THR A 8 43.78 -8.43 39.85
N CYS A 9 43.03 -8.39 38.75
CA CYS A 9 42.61 -7.13 38.15
C CYS A 9 41.53 -6.53 39.06
N THR A 10 41.90 -5.56 39.88
CA THR A 10 40.98 -4.76 40.68
C THR A 10 40.07 -3.99 39.70
N ARG A 11 38.77 -4.26 39.75
CA ARG A 11 37.77 -3.47 39.03
C ARG A 11 37.67 -2.14 39.75
N ASP A 12 38.18 -1.07 39.15
CA ASP A 12 37.88 0.29 39.56
C ASP A 12 36.40 0.55 39.26
N GLU A 13 35.55 0.36 40.26
CA GLU A 13 34.15 0.77 40.20
C GLU A 13 34.09 2.30 40.30
N LEU A 14 34.31 2.96 39.17
CA LEU A 14 34.03 4.38 38.99
C LEU A 14 32.50 4.56 39.07
N GLY A 15 32.02 4.92 40.27
CA GLY A 15 30.60 5.21 40.50
C GLY A 15 30.14 6.43 39.69
N PHE A 16 29.02 6.28 39.00
CA PHE A 16 28.38 7.35 38.21
C PHE A 16 27.97 8.50 39.15
N THR A 17 28.33 9.74 38.84
CA THR A 17 27.98 10.87 39.69
C THR A 17 26.53 11.31 39.46
N LEU A 18 25.82 11.75 40.52
CA LEU A 18 24.48 12.35 40.39
C LEU A 18 24.51 13.60 39.48
N VAL A 19 25.62 14.34 39.48
CA VAL A 19 25.80 15.53 38.65
C VAL A 19 25.97 15.17 37.18
N GLU A 20 26.70 14.11 36.84
CA GLU A 20 26.75 13.59 35.46
C GLU A 20 25.37 13.25 34.94
N LEU A 21 24.60 12.51 35.75
CA LEU A 21 23.27 12.09 35.32
C LEU A 21 22.33 13.29 35.15
N LEU A 22 22.46 14.32 35.99
CA LEU A 22 21.68 15.55 35.92
C LEU A 22 21.99 16.38 34.66
N ILE A 23 23.27 16.54 34.31
CA ILE A 23 23.66 17.28 33.09
C ILE A 23 23.19 16.52 31.84
N VAL A 24 23.27 15.19 31.83
CA VAL A 24 22.82 14.36 30.70
C VAL A 24 21.33 14.52 30.45
N ILE A 25 20.48 14.44 31.49
CA ILE A 25 19.03 14.63 31.31
C ILE A 25 18.69 16.08 30.89
N ALA A 26 19.46 17.07 31.34
CA ALA A 26 19.28 18.46 30.94
C ALA A 26 19.54 18.65 29.43
N ILE A 27 20.63 18.06 28.91
CA ILE A 27 20.95 18.12 27.48
C ILE A 27 19.92 17.35 26.64
N ILE A 28 19.51 16.14 27.07
CA ILE A 28 18.47 15.37 26.37
C ILE A 28 17.14 16.15 26.36
N GLY A 29 16.80 16.84 27.45
CA GLY A 29 15.62 17.70 27.53
C GLY A 29 15.62 18.80 26.46
N ILE A 30 16.74 19.50 26.26
CA ILE A 30 16.87 20.55 25.24
C ILE A 30 16.75 19.96 23.83
N LEU A 31 17.43 18.84 23.57
CA LEU A 31 17.39 18.20 22.25
C LEU A 31 15.98 17.69 21.89
N THR A 32 15.30 17.05 22.85
CA THR A 32 13.95 16.50 22.64
C THR A 32 12.91 17.59 22.42
N ALA A 33 13.03 18.73 23.10
CA ALA A 33 12.12 19.87 22.93
C ALA A 33 12.04 20.38 21.48
N ILE A 34 13.16 20.35 20.74
CA ILE A 34 13.23 20.78 19.34
C ILE A 34 12.95 19.61 18.39
N ALA A 35 13.48 18.43 18.69
CA ALA A 35 13.41 17.26 17.80
C ALA A 35 12.00 16.69 17.66
N VAL A 36 11.23 16.61 18.76
CA VAL A 36 9.89 15.99 18.77
C VAL A 36 8.90 16.70 17.83
N PRO A 37 8.67 18.04 17.91
CA PRO A 37 7.72 18.71 17.02
C PRO A 37 8.15 18.64 15.55
N ALA A 38 9.45 18.75 15.26
CA ALA A 38 9.97 18.61 13.90
C ALA A 38 9.73 17.21 13.33
N PHE A 39 9.96 16.17 14.12
CA PHE A 39 9.74 14.78 13.73
C PHE A 39 8.26 14.48 13.47
N LEU A 40 7.35 14.98 14.33
CA LEU A 40 5.90 14.81 14.12
C LEU A 40 5.46 15.46 12.80
N GLY A 41 5.92 16.67 12.50
CA GLY A 41 5.61 17.33 11.22
C GLY A 41 6.17 16.61 10.00
N GLN A 42 7.36 16.01 10.11
CA GLN A 42 7.95 15.20 9.03
C GLN A 42 7.18 13.88 8.82
N ARG A 43 6.76 13.21 9.89
CA ARG A 43 5.94 12.00 9.80
C ARG A 43 4.63 12.29 9.08
N GLU A 44 3.97 13.37 9.44
CA GLU A 44 2.70 13.76 8.83
C GLU A 44 2.85 14.03 7.33
N LYS A 45 3.83 14.85 6.94
CA LYS A 45 4.17 15.09 5.53
C LYS A 45 4.50 13.80 4.77
N SER A 46 5.12 12.83 5.44
CA SER A 46 5.47 11.55 4.83
C SER A 46 4.23 10.70 4.56
N LYS A 47 3.23 10.71 5.46
CA LYS A 47 1.95 10.03 5.24
C LYS A 47 1.20 10.62 4.04
N VAL A 48 1.10 11.95 3.97
CA VAL A 48 0.47 12.66 2.83
C VAL A 48 1.13 12.26 1.52
N ARG A 49 2.47 12.28 1.46
CA ARG A 49 3.23 11.89 0.27
C ARG A 49 3.04 10.41 -0.10
N ALA A 50 2.89 9.53 0.89
CA ALA A 50 2.66 8.12 0.64
C ALA A 50 1.29 7.87 -0.03
N VAL A 51 0.24 8.57 0.42
CA VAL A 51 -1.08 8.51 -0.22
C VAL A 51 -1.03 9.08 -1.64
N GLU A 52 -0.39 10.23 -1.82
CA GLU A 52 -0.23 10.85 -3.14
C GLU A 52 0.54 9.94 -4.12
N ALA A 53 1.60 9.28 -3.65
CA ALA A 53 2.37 8.32 -4.43
C ALA A 53 1.54 7.07 -4.79
N GLY A 54 0.74 6.57 -3.85
CA GLY A 54 -0.20 5.48 -4.09
C GLY A 54 -1.22 5.83 -5.17
N ALA A 55 -1.75 7.06 -5.16
CA ALA A 55 -2.71 7.52 -6.15
C ALA A 55 -2.10 7.64 -7.55
N LYS A 56 -0.87 8.18 -7.65
CA LYS A 56 -0.13 8.24 -8.92
C LYS A 56 0.23 6.85 -9.45
N GLY A 57 0.57 5.91 -8.56
CA GLY A 57 0.78 4.50 -8.94
C GLY A 57 -0.50 3.89 -9.51
N ALA A 58 -1.63 4.11 -8.85
CA ALA A 58 -2.93 3.60 -9.29
C ALA A 58 -3.36 4.14 -10.66
N VAL A 59 -2.95 5.35 -11.06
CA VAL A 59 -3.19 5.86 -12.42
C VAL A 59 -2.59 4.95 -13.48
N ALA A 60 -1.34 4.54 -13.29
CA ALA A 60 -0.64 3.68 -14.25
C ALA A 60 -1.24 2.27 -14.27
N ASP A 61 -1.52 1.70 -13.09
CA ASP A 61 -2.08 0.36 -12.98
C ASP A 61 -3.51 0.28 -13.56
N LEU A 62 -4.36 1.25 -13.23
CA LEU A 62 -5.73 1.33 -13.76
C LEU A 62 -5.75 1.59 -15.27
N GLN A 63 -4.82 2.38 -15.81
CA GLN A 63 -4.70 2.53 -17.26
C GLN A 63 -4.47 1.18 -17.94
N GLY A 64 -3.54 0.37 -17.42
CA GLY A 64 -3.28 -0.96 -17.97
C GLY A 64 -4.49 -1.90 -17.86
N TYR A 65 -5.26 -1.81 -16.77
CA TYR A 65 -6.47 -2.62 -16.59
C TYR A 65 -7.59 -2.17 -17.55
N LEU A 66 -7.75 -0.87 -17.75
CA LEU A 66 -8.72 -0.30 -18.69
C LEU A 66 -8.41 -0.67 -20.14
N ASP A 67 -7.14 -0.59 -20.54
CA ASP A 67 -6.71 -0.95 -21.89
C ASP A 67 -6.90 -2.46 -22.13
N SER A 68 -6.53 -3.29 -21.14
CA SER A 68 -6.78 -4.74 -21.20
C SER A 68 -8.28 -5.04 -21.29
N TYR A 69 -9.09 -4.34 -20.49
CA TYR A 69 -10.55 -4.45 -20.47
C TYR A 69 -11.18 -4.15 -21.82
N ALA A 70 -10.78 -3.03 -22.44
CA ALA A 70 -11.29 -2.61 -23.74
C ALA A 70 -10.85 -3.54 -24.87
N ALA A 71 -9.64 -4.09 -24.79
CA ALA A 71 -9.13 -5.05 -25.75
C ALA A 71 -9.77 -6.45 -25.61
N GLY A 72 -10.40 -6.76 -24.47
CA GLY A 72 -10.85 -8.12 -24.16
C GLY A 72 -9.71 -9.06 -23.79
N ASP A 73 -8.56 -8.51 -23.39
CA ASP A 73 -7.36 -9.27 -23.04
C ASP A 73 -7.44 -9.78 -21.62
N PRO A 74 -6.90 -10.99 -21.34
CA PRO A 74 -6.82 -11.48 -19.99
C PRO A 74 -5.81 -10.65 -19.19
N TYR A 75 -5.97 -10.59 -17.87
CA TYR A 75 -5.00 -9.94 -17.00
C TYR A 75 -4.89 -10.66 -15.64
N ILE A 76 -3.71 -10.56 -15.04
CA ILE A 76 -3.37 -11.22 -13.77
C ILE A 76 -3.72 -10.30 -12.60
N VAL A 77 -4.28 -10.90 -11.55
CA VAL A 77 -4.56 -10.21 -10.28
C VAL A 77 -4.09 -11.04 -9.09
N LEU A 78 -3.96 -10.39 -7.92
CA LEU A 78 -3.74 -11.07 -6.66
C LEU A 78 -5.09 -11.42 -6.05
N ILE A 79 -5.31 -12.71 -5.81
CA ILE A 79 -6.48 -13.25 -5.13
C ILE A 79 -6.04 -13.88 -3.80
N LYS A 80 -6.85 -13.71 -2.76
CA LYS A 80 -6.77 -14.54 -1.56
C LYS A 80 -7.81 -15.66 -1.69
N PRO A 81 -7.41 -16.91 -1.98
CA PRO A 81 -8.34 -18.01 -1.82
C PRO A 81 -8.74 -18.12 -0.34
N PHE A 82 -10.01 -18.44 -0.08
CA PHE A 82 -10.61 -18.60 1.26
C PHE A 82 -9.89 -19.62 2.17
N MET A 83 -8.87 -20.33 1.68
CA MET A 83 -8.19 -21.44 2.38
C MET A 83 -6.64 -21.41 2.27
N THR A 84 -6.01 -20.29 1.91
CA THR A 84 -4.52 -20.21 1.97
C THR A 84 -4.04 -18.80 2.26
N ALA A 85 -3.17 -18.69 3.26
CA ALA A 85 -2.79 -17.43 3.92
C ALA A 85 -1.86 -16.49 3.10
N THR A 86 -1.74 -16.65 1.79
CA THR A 86 -0.89 -15.77 0.96
C THR A 86 -1.39 -15.65 -0.47
N GLY A 87 -1.35 -14.42 -1.00
CA GLY A 87 -1.83 -14.00 -2.31
C GLY A 87 -1.40 -14.93 -3.44
N THR A 88 -2.35 -15.72 -3.92
CA THR A 88 -2.19 -16.53 -5.12
C THR A 88 -2.48 -15.65 -6.33
N GLN A 89 -1.72 -15.81 -7.41
CA GLN A 89 -2.01 -15.11 -8.66
C GLN A 89 -3.21 -15.78 -9.34
N GLY A 90 -4.26 -15.01 -9.56
CA GLY A 90 -5.42 -15.39 -10.38
C GLY A 90 -5.36 -14.69 -11.74
N CYS A 91 -6.13 -15.18 -12.70
CA CYS A 91 -6.27 -14.54 -14.00
C CYS A 91 -7.75 -14.47 -14.40
N TYR A 92 -8.16 -13.31 -14.91
CA TYR A 92 -9.47 -13.10 -15.51
C TYR A 92 -9.36 -13.08 -17.03
N GLU A 93 -10.35 -13.63 -17.71
CA GLU A 93 -10.45 -13.65 -19.18
C GLU A 93 -11.89 -13.44 -19.62
N ALA A 94 -12.07 -12.75 -20.74
CA ALA A 94 -13.36 -12.46 -21.37
C ALA A 94 -14.09 -13.74 -21.81
N SER A 95 -15.41 -13.70 -21.90
CA SER A 95 -16.22 -14.89 -22.26
C SER A 95 -15.92 -15.42 -23.67
N ASN A 96 -15.46 -14.58 -24.58
CA ASN A 96 -15.04 -14.93 -25.93
C ASN A 96 -13.53 -15.26 -26.04
N ALA A 97 -12.80 -15.35 -24.93
CA ALA A 97 -11.35 -15.58 -24.92
C ALA A 97 -10.94 -16.85 -25.68
N THR A 98 -11.73 -17.92 -25.63
CA THR A 98 -11.48 -19.14 -26.40
C THR A 98 -11.58 -18.91 -27.91
N ALA A 99 -12.55 -18.11 -28.35
CA ALA A 99 -12.77 -17.80 -29.75
C ALA A 99 -11.68 -16.84 -30.30
N THR A 100 -11.16 -15.95 -29.47
CA THR A 100 -10.09 -15.01 -29.83
C THR A 100 -8.69 -15.55 -29.56
N GLY A 101 -8.56 -16.73 -28.94
CA GLY A 101 -7.28 -17.33 -28.54
C GLY A 101 -6.60 -16.64 -27.35
N ARG A 102 -7.28 -15.70 -26.69
CA ARG A 102 -6.75 -14.86 -25.60
C ARG A 102 -7.13 -15.36 -24.21
N THR A 103 -6.95 -16.66 -24.00
CA THR A 103 -7.22 -17.27 -22.69
C THR A 103 -6.09 -16.98 -21.71
N CYS A 104 -6.39 -16.99 -20.42
CA CYS A 104 -5.41 -16.96 -19.34
C CYS A 104 -4.32 -18.02 -19.49
N MET A 105 -4.69 -19.20 -20.01
CA MET A 105 -3.75 -20.29 -20.26
C MET A 105 -2.78 -19.94 -21.40
N THR A 106 -3.28 -19.40 -22.50
CA THR A 106 -2.46 -19.11 -23.69
C THR A 106 -1.56 -17.90 -23.49
N VAL A 107 -2.01 -16.87 -22.75
CA VAL A 107 -1.25 -15.63 -22.55
C VAL A 107 -0.31 -15.72 -21.35
N PHE A 108 -0.73 -16.36 -20.26
CA PHE A 108 0.02 -16.33 -18.99
C PHE A 108 0.36 -17.70 -18.42
N ASN A 109 -0.03 -18.81 -19.06
CA ASN A 109 0.10 -20.15 -18.51
C ASN A 109 -0.48 -20.26 -17.09
N LYS A 110 -1.65 -19.64 -16.87
CA LYS A 110 -2.39 -19.63 -15.60
C LYS A 110 -3.82 -20.13 -15.80
N VAL A 111 -4.37 -20.75 -14.76
CA VAL A 111 -5.77 -21.15 -14.73
C VAL A 111 -6.65 -19.94 -14.43
N ARG A 112 -7.82 -19.88 -15.08
CA ARG A 112 -8.84 -18.85 -14.84
C ARG A 112 -9.33 -18.87 -13.38
N ALA A 113 -9.57 -17.70 -12.79
CA ALA A 113 -10.15 -17.55 -11.46
C ALA A 113 -11.70 -17.60 -11.49
N GLY A 114 -12.32 -18.22 -10.48
CA GLY A 114 -13.78 -18.41 -10.37
C GLY A 114 -14.45 -17.77 -9.15
N THR A 115 -13.75 -16.96 -8.36
CA THR A 115 -14.27 -16.43 -7.09
C THR A 115 -15.20 -15.21 -7.26
N TYR A 116 -15.24 -14.61 -8.44
CA TYR A 116 -16.11 -13.47 -8.78
C TYR A 116 -16.84 -13.75 -10.10
N ALA A 117 -17.79 -12.89 -10.48
CA ALA A 117 -18.32 -12.87 -11.84
C ALA A 117 -17.15 -12.95 -12.84
N ALA A 118 -17.36 -13.61 -13.99
CA ALA A 118 -16.39 -13.57 -15.08
C ALA A 118 -15.97 -12.13 -15.41
N TYR A 119 -14.88 -11.97 -16.18
CA TYR A 119 -14.36 -10.70 -16.73
C TYR A 119 -15.26 -9.46 -16.56
N PRO A 120 -14.77 -8.33 -16.02
CA PRO A 120 -15.61 -7.23 -15.53
C PRO A 120 -16.83 -6.92 -16.41
N GLY A 121 -18.04 -6.91 -15.83
CA GLY A 121 -19.24 -6.55 -16.56
C GLY A 121 -19.34 -5.04 -16.85
N GLY A 122 -18.47 -4.25 -16.22
CA GLY A 122 -18.34 -2.81 -16.38
C GLY A 122 -17.29 -2.22 -15.43
N MET A 123 -17.20 -0.89 -15.40
CA MET A 123 -16.20 -0.15 -14.62
C MET A 123 -16.26 -0.43 -13.12
N THR A 124 -17.46 -0.61 -12.55
CA THR A 124 -17.64 -0.92 -11.13
C THR A 124 -16.97 -2.24 -10.74
N ASP A 125 -17.12 -3.27 -11.56
CA ASP A 125 -16.48 -4.57 -11.31
C ASP A 125 -14.96 -4.47 -11.43
N LEU A 126 -14.47 -3.72 -12.42
CA LEU A 126 -13.04 -3.50 -12.61
C LEU A 126 -12.42 -2.78 -11.40
N ILE A 127 -13.09 -1.73 -10.89
CA ILE A 127 -12.68 -1.03 -9.67
C ILE A 127 -12.68 -2.01 -8.48
N ASN A 128 -13.73 -2.80 -8.30
CA ASN A 128 -13.79 -3.79 -7.21
C ASN A 128 -12.64 -4.81 -7.30
N TYR A 129 -12.28 -5.27 -8.50
CA TYR A 129 -11.15 -6.17 -8.68
C TYR A 129 -9.81 -5.50 -8.40
N PHE A 130 -9.65 -4.23 -8.78
CA PHE A 130 -8.47 -3.44 -8.45
C PHE A 130 -8.33 -3.24 -6.93
N VAL A 131 -9.41 -2.86 -6.25
CA VAL A 131 -9.42 -2.70 -4.78
C VAL A 131 -9.07 -4.02 -4.08
N ASN A 132 -9.66 -5.14 -4.52
CA ASN A 132 -9.35 -6.46 -3.99
C ASN A 132 -7.89 -6.86 -4.26
N HIS A 133 -7.37 -6.61 -5.46
CA HIS A 133 -5.97 -6.86 -5.79
C HIS A 133 -5.03 -6.15 -4.81
N ASN A 134 -5.23 -4.84 -4.59
CA ASN A 134 -4.35 -4.05 -3.72
C ASN A 134 -4.56 -4.38 -2.24
N THR A 135 -5.78 -4.71 -1.82
CA THR A 135 -6.06 -5.25 -0.48
C THR A 135 -5.36 -6.58 -0.25
N ASN A 136 -5.29 -7.42 -1.29
CA ASN A 136 -4.60 -8.71 -1.23
C ASN A 136 -3.07 -8.55 -1.24
N LYS A 137 -2.56 -7.54 -1.94
CA LYS A 137 -1.16 -7.09 -1.89
C LYS A 137 -0.78 -6.54 -0.50
N GLY A 138 -1.76 -6.01 0.24
CA GLY A 138 -1.57 -5.48 1.59
C GLY A 138 -1.38 -3.96 1.63
N ASP A 139 -1.79 -3.25 0.59
CA ASP A 139 -1.71 -1.79 0.54
C ASP A 139 -2.68 -1.18 1.55
N LYS A 140 -2.14 -0.40 2.49
CA LYS A 140 -2.85 0.16 3.64
C LYS A 140 -2.67 1.68 3.73
N SER A 141 -3.69 2.35 4.24
CA SER A 141 -3.63 3.78 4.55
C SER A 141 -2.57 4.05 5.63
N PRO A 142 -1.65 5.01 5.42
CA PRO A 142 -0.66 5.40 6.43
C PRO A 142 -1.27 6.23 7.58
N PHE A 143 -2.56 6.59 7.48
CA PHE A 143 -3.31 7.32 8.50
C PHE A 143 -4.06 6.37 9.43
N THR A 144 -4.90 5.50 8.86
CA THR A 144 -5.81 4.62 9.63
C THR A 144 -5.30 3.19 9.76
N GLY A 145 -4.39 2.73 8.89
CA GLY A 145 -3.96 1.33 8.82
C GLY A 145 -4.96 0.40 8.12
N GLU A 146 -6.09 0.95 7.66
CA GLU A 146 -7.14 0.27 6.90
C GLU A 146 -6.81 0.24 5.40
N GLN A 147 -7.75 -0.19 4.55
CA GLN A 147 -7.56 -0.26 3.10
C GLN A 147 -7.19 1.11 2.51
N LEU A 148 -6.15 1.14 1.67
CA LEU A 148 -5.76 2.38 0.98
C LEU A 148 -6.73 2.75 -0.15
N PHE A 149 -7.18 1.77 -0.94
CA PHE A 149 -8.06 1.97 -2.08
C PHE A 149 -9.48 1.59 -1.72
N VAL A 150 -10.45 2.47 -1.99
CA VAL A 150 -11.84 2.28 -1.59
C VAL A 150 -12.82 2.67 -2.69
N THR A 151 -13.99 2.04 -2.70
CA THR A 151 -15.15 2.38 -3.56
C THR A 151 -16.19 3.24 -2.84
N THR A 152 -15.97 3.53 -1.57
CA THR A 152 -16.77 4.43 -0.74
C THR A 152 -15.80 5.20 0.15
N HIS A 153 -15.75 6.52 0.03
CA HIS A 153 -14.87 7.34 0.85
C HIS A 153 -15.51 7.61 2.22
N THR A 154 -14.79 7.31 3.30
CA THR A 154 -15.31 7.47 4.68
C THR A 154 -14.31 8.05 5.66
N THR A 155 -13.01 7.83 5.46
CA THR A 155 -11.97 8.23 6.40
C THR A 155 -10.79 8.90 5.71
N GLU A 156 -9.91 9.51 6.51
CA GLU A 156 -8.68 10.14 6.04
C GLU A 156 -7.67 9.14 5.47
N GLY A 157 -6.81 9.59 4.56
CA GLY A 157 -5.76 8.75 3.98
C GLY A 157 -6.23 7.70 2.99
N GLU A 158 -7.38 7.90 2.36
CA GLU A 158 -8.00 6.99 1.40
C GLU A 158 -7.82 7.48 -0.05
N ILE A 159 -7.73 6.53 -0.98
CA ILE A 159 -7.81 6.76 -2.42
C ILE A 159 -9.16 6.21 -2.90
N PHE A 160 -10.04 7.14 -3.22
CA PHE A 160 -11.39 6.88 -3.66
C PHE A 160 -11.44 6.72 -5.19
N LEU A 161 -11.99 5.59 -5.63
CA LEU A 161 -12.12 5.24 -7.04
C LEU A 161 -13.59 5.27 -7.43
N THR A 162 -13.93 6.06 -8.44
CA THR A 162 -15.31 6.17 -8.94
C THR A 162 -15.38 6.01 -10.45
N PRO A 163 -16.33 5.22 -10.97
CA PRO A 163 -16.54 5.14 -12.41
C PRO A 163 -17.08 6.48 -12.91
N THR A 164 -16.52 6.97 -14.01
CA THR A 164 -16.99 8.17 -14.72
C THR A 164 -17.43 7.75 -16.12
N GLY A 165 -18.73 7.47 -16.27
CA GLY A 165 -19.28 6.87 -17.48
C GLY A 165 -18.84 5.42 -17.68
N ASN A 166 -18.78 4.97 -18.94
CA ASN A 166 -18.59 3.56 -19.28
C ASN A 166 -17.12 3.16 -19.53
N SER A 167 -16.22 4.13 -19.62
CA SER A 167 -14.83 3.89 -20.05
C SER A 167 -13.81 4.74 -19.30
N SER A 168 -14.21 5.38 -18.20
CA SER A 168 -13.29 6.19 -17.38
C SER A 168 -13.48 5.91 -15.91
N ILE A 169 -12.41 6.11 -15.15
CA ILE A 169 -12.36 6.00 -13.70
C ILE A 169 -11.71 7.26 -13.17
N ASN A 170 -12.36 7.92 -12.22
CA ASN A 170 -11.80 9.03 -11.48
C ASN A 170 -11.11 8.50 -10.23
N ILE A 171 -9.84 8.88 -10.06
CA ILE A 171 -8.99 8.54 -8.93
C ILE A 171 -8.84 9.80 -8.10
N THR A 172 -9.35 9.78 -6.88
CA THR A 172 -9.31 10.94 -5.98
C THR A 172 -8.70 10.54 -4.65
N ALA A 173 -7.62 11.20 -4.24
CA ALA A 173 -6.89 10.89 -3.02
C ALA A 173 -7.12 11.95 -1.95
N TYR A 174 -7.36 11.47 -0.73
CA TYR A 174 -7.62 12.28 0.45
C TYR A 174 -6.53 11.99 1.48
N ALA A 175 -5.96 13.03 2.06
CA ALA A 175 -4.93 12.91 3.09
C ALA A 175 -5.49 13.22 4.46
N THR A 176 -5.27 14.42 5.00
CA THR A 176 -5.59 14.82 6.38
C THR A 176 -7.06 15.17 6.62
N ASP A 177 -7.87 15.22 5.56
CA ASP A 177 -9.29 15.51 5.63
C ASP A 177 -10.03 14.67 4.58
N THR A 178 -11.37 14.65 4.67
CA THR A 178 -12.26 13.86 3.80
C THR A 178 -12.98 14.71 2.76
N THR A 179 -12.65 15.99 2.65
CA THR A 179 -13.42 16.95 1.84
C THR A 179 -12.59 17.60 0.75
N SER A 180 -11.29 17.76 0.97
CA SER A 180 -10.34 18.43 0.11
C SER A 180 -9.35 17.40 -0.45
N PRO A 181 -9.51 16.97 -1.71
CA PRO A 181 -8.61 16.02 -2.29
C PRO A 181 -7.23 16.64 -2.54
N ILE A 182 -6.18 15.90 -2.19
CA ILE A 182 -4.78 16.29 -2.49
C ILE A 182 -4.37 15.89 -3.91
N PHE A 183 -5.13 14.98 -4.53
CA PHE A 183 -4.90 14.50 -5.89
C PHE A 183 -6.25 14.11 -6.50
N SER A 184 -6.47 14.46 -7.76
CA SER A 184 -7.62 13.99 -8.53
C SER A 184 -7.24 13.88 -10.00
N GLN A 185 -7.44 12.71 -10.59
CA GLN A 185 -7.17 12.46 -12.00
C GLN A 185 -8.16 11.44 -12.57
N ILE A 186 -8.67 11.75 -13.76
CA ILE A 186 -9.48 10.82 -14.54
C ILE A 186 -8.58 10.04 -15.48
N VAL A 187 -8.74 8.72 -15.46
CA VAL A 187 -8.11 7.78 -16.38
C VAL A 187 -9.18 7.22 -17.29
N THR A 188 -8.91 7.21 -18.59
CA THR A 188 -9.86 6.78 -19.62
C THR A 188 -9.20 5.72 -20.49
N VAL A 189 -10.00 4.75 -20.93
CA VAL A 189 -9.60 3.79 -21.96
C VAL A 189 -9.02 4.54 -23.17
N ARG A 190 -7.88 4.08 -23.69
CA ARG A 190 -7.26 4.64 -24.89
C ARG A 190 -7.72 3.95 -26.18
#